data_AF-A0A662G1X2-F1
#
_entry.id   AF-A0A662G1X2-F1
#
_cell.length_a   1.000
_cell.length_b   1.000
_cell.length_c   1.000
_cell.angle_alpha   90.00
_cell.angle_beta   90.00
_cell.angle_gamma   90.00
#
_symmetry.space_group_name_H-M   'P 1'
#
loop_
_entity.id
_entity.type
_entity.pdbx_description
1 polymer ?
#
loop_
_entity_poly.entity_id
_entity_poly.type
_entity_poly.pdbx_seq_one_letter_code
_entity_poly.pdbx_strand_id
1 'polypeptide(L)'
;MLKLLGLRDAVSAGYKLLAFPKLKLLEVNEAVIFKAQWIIERYSLRPRDAIHAATALVSGESLIVSDDKDFDNVREFRRVGVMEFARNLGLNLQAGGHNA
;
A
#
# COMPACT_ATOMS: atom_id res chain seq x y z
N MET A 1 -19.80 -9.44 11.67
CA MET A 1 -20.67 -8.37 11.16
C MET A 1 -19.84 -7.09 11.09
N LEU A 2 -19.24 -6.78 9.94
CA LEU A 2 -18.44 -5.54 9.79
C LEU A 2 -19.41 -4.36 9.84
N LYS A 3 -19.28 -3.50 10.86
CA LYS A 3 -19.93 -2.19 10.86
C LYS A 3 -19.17 -1.37 9.82
N LEU A 4 -19.71 -1.35 8.60
CA LEU A 4 -19.21 -0.62 7.46
C LEU A 4 -19.07 0.85 7.88
N LEU A 5 -17.85 1.40 7.84
CA LEU A 5 -17.58 2.83 8.00
C LEU A 5 -18.65 3.62 7.24
N GLY A 6 -19.27 4.59 7.90
CA GLY A 6 -20.33 5.37 7.27
C GLY A 6 -19.76 6.23 6.15
N LEU A 7 -20.62 6.75 5.27
CA LEU A 7 -20.22 7.69 4.21
C LEU A 7 -19.37 8.84 4.77
N ARG A 8 -19.72 9.35 5.96
CA ARG A 8 -18.96 10.41 6.64
C ARG A 8 -17.52 9.99 6.97
N ASP A 9 -17.33 8.77 7.46
CA ASP A 9 -16.01 8.27 7.80
C ASP A 9 -15.15 8.06 6.55
N ALA A 10 -15.76 7.55 5.48
CA ALA A 10 -15.10 7.39 4.18
C ALA A 10 -14.65 8.73 3.59
N VAL A 11 -15.52 9.74 3.62
CA VAL A 11 -15.19 11.12 3.18
C VAL A 11 -14.07 11.70 4.04
N SER A 12 -14.14 11.54 5.37
CA SER A 12 -13.09 12.02 6.28
C SER A 12 -11.74 11.34 6.03
N ALA A 13 -11.72 10.02 5.84
CA ALA A 13 -10.52 9.26 5.54
C ALA A 13 -9.90 9.68 4.19
N GLY A 14 -10.72 9.83 3.15
CA GLY A 14 -10.27 10.31 1.84
C GLY A 14 -9.63 11.69 1.91
N TYR A 15 -10.26 12.64 2.61
CA TYR A 15 -9.68 13.97 2.81
C TYR A 15 -8.34 13.92 3.56
N LYS A 16 -8.26 13.16 4.66
CA LYS A 16 -7.01 13.02 5.45
C LYS A 16 -5.87 12.44 4.63
N LEU A 17 -6.16 11.46 3.77
CA LEU A 17 -5.17 10.88 2.86
C LEU A 17 -4.67 11.95 1.88
N LEU A 18 -5.57 12.64 1.18
CA LEU A 18 -5.21 13.64 0.17
C LEU A 18 -4.50 14.88 0.76
N ALA A 19 -4.81 15.23 2.01
CA ALA A 19 -4.16 16.32 2.73
C ALA A 19 -2.85 15.91 3.44
N PHE A 20 -2.41 14.65 3.32
CA PHE A 20 -1.24 14.16 4.05
C PHE A 20 0.04 14.86 3.57
N PRO A 21 0.83 15.46 4.48
CA PRO A 21 2.01 16.22 4.08
C PRO A 21 3.05 15.29 3.44
N LYS A 22 3.68 15.77 2.36
CA LYS A 22 4.69 15.03 1.59
C LYS A 22 4.16 13.77 0.88
N LEU A 23 2.84 13.62 0.74
CA LEU A 23 2.26 12.59 -0.13
C LEU A 23 2.53 12.93 -1.59
N LYS A 24 3.03 11.96 -2.36
CA LYS A 24 3.11 12.01 -3.82
C LYS A 24 2.15 10.99 -4.40
N LEU A 25 1.29 11.43 -5.31
CA LEU A 25 0.43 10.54 -6.08
C LEU A 25 1.17 10.15 -7.36
N LEU A 26 1.31 8.85 -7.59
CA LEU A 26 1.95 8.31 -8.80
C LEU A 26 0.86 7.89 -9.78
N GLU A 27 1.02 8.30 -11.04
CA GLU A 27 0.10 7.93 -12.12
C GLU A 27 0.29 6.46 -12.52
N VAL A 28 -0.81 5.77 -12.79
CA VAL A 28 -0.79 4.46 -13.44
C VAL A 28 -0.73 4.69 -14.96
N ASN A 29 0.47 4.73 -15.50
CA ASN A 29 0.72 4.89 -16.93
C ASN A 29 0.93 3.53 -17.63
N GLU A 30 1.15 3.56 -18.94
CA GLU A 30 1.37 2.37 -19.76
C GLU A 30 2.51 1.47 -19.23
N ALA A 31 3.63 2.06 -18.79
CA ALA A 31 4.75 1.30 -18.23
C ALA A 31 4.36 0.56 -16.94
N VAL A 32 3.53 1.18 -16.08
CA VAL A 32 2.97 0.52 -14.90
C VAL A 32 2.06 -0.64 -15.30
N ILE A 33 1.20 -0.46 -16.30
CA ILE A 33 0.28 -1.53 -16.73
C ILE A 33 1.04 -2.72 -17.31
N PHE A 34 2.03 -2.50 -18.17
CA PHE A 34 2.87 -3.60 -18.68
C PHE A 34 3.65 -4.30 -17.56
N LYS A 35 4.20 -3.53 -16.61
CA LYS A 35 4.88 -4.12 -15.45
C LYS A 35 3.90 -4.92 -14.58
N ALA A 36 2.67 -4.45 -14.39
CA ALA A 36 1.65 -5.16 -13.63
C ALA A 36 1.29 -6.49 -14.28
N GLN A 37 1.10 -6.52 -15.61
CA GLN A 37 0.87 -7.78 -16.34
C GLN A 37 2.02 -8.78 -16.11
N TRP A 38 3.26 -8.32 -16.25
CA TRP A 38 4.44 -9.16 -15.99
C TRP A 38 4.49 -9.69 -14.54
N ILE A 39 4.08 -8.88 -13.56
CA ILE A 39 3.99 -9.29 -12.14
C ILE A 39 2.90 -10.36 -11.96
N ILE A 40 1.73 -10.22 -12.59
CA ILE A 40 0.64 -11.20 -12.52
C ILE A 40 1.12 -12.54 -13.07
N GLU A 41 1.77 -12.54 -14.23
CA GLU A 41 2.27 -13.76 -14.88
C GLU A 41 3.33 -14.48 -14.03
N ARG A 42 4.20 -13.72 -13.35
CA ARG A 42 5.35 -14.27 -12.63
C ARG A 42 5.06 -14.64 -11.18
N TYR A 43 4.19 -13.89 -10.53
CA TYR A 43 3.95 -13.99 -9.08
C TYR A 43 2.49 -14.28 -8.72
N SER A 44 1.59 -14.34 -9.71
CA SER A 44 0.16 -14.62 -9.53
C SER A 44 -0.53 -13.69 -8.53
N LEU A 45 -0.01 -12.46 -8.39
CA LEU A 45 -0.66 -11.40 -7.62
C LEU A 45 -1.99 -11.03 -8.26
N ARG A 46 -2.96 -10.67 -7.42
CA ARG A 46 -4.24 -10.14 -7.91
C ARG A 46 -4.02 -8.82 -8.66
N PRO A 47 -4.87 -8.47 -9.64
CA PRO A 47 -4.65 -7.30 -10.50
C PRO A 47 -4.37 -5.98 -9.75
N ARG A 48 -5.14 -5.68 -8.70
CA ARG A 48 -4.93 -4.48 -7.87
C ARG A 48 -3.56 -4.48 -7.21
N ASP A 49 -3.17 -5.60 -6.62
CA ASP A 49 -1.92 -5.72 -5.88
C ASP A 49 -0.73 -5.68 -6.86
N ALA A 50 -0.89 -6.28 -8.04
CA ALA A 50 0.08 -6.17 -9.13
C ALA A 50 0.28 -4.74 -9.63
N ILE A 51 -0.79 -3.91 -9.73
CA ILE A 51 -0.67 -2.49 -10.07
C ILE A 51 0.13 -1.75 -8.98
N HIS A 52 -0.15 -1.98 -7.69
CA HIS A 52 0.63 -1.36 -6.61
C HIS A 52 2.11 -1.75 -6.64
N ALA A 53 2.41 -3.04 -6.81
CA ALA A 53 3.78 -3.54 -6.95
C ALA A 53 4.49 -2.95 -8.18
N ALA A 54 3.79 -2.88 -9.31
CA ALA A 54 4.31 -2.31 -10.55
C ALA A 54 4.61 -0.81 -10.42
N THR A 55 3.70 -0.04 -9.82
CA THR A 55 3.90 1.39 -9.58
C THR A 55 5.17 1.63 -8.76
N ALA A 56 5.35 0.89 -7.66
CA ALA A 56 6.53 1.00 -6.81
C ALA A 56 7.83 0.71 -7.58
N LEU A 57 7.86 -0.38 -8.36
CA LEU A 57 9.05 -0.75 -9.14
C LEU A 57 9.35 0.24 -10.28
N VAL A 58 8.33 0.73 -10.97
CA VAL A 58 8.49 1.73 -12.04
C VAL A 58 8.98 3.07 -11.49
N SER A 59 8.59 3.43 -10.25
CA SER A 59 9.13 4.61 -9.57
C SER A 59 10.52 4.39 -8.96
N GLY A 60 11.12 3.21 -9.11
CA GLY A 60 12.44 2.89 -8.59
C GLY A 60 12.49 2.57 -7.09
N GLU A 61 11.34 2.32 -6.47
CA GLU A 61 11.26 1.97 -5.05
C GLU A 61 11.62 0.50 -4.83
N SER A 62 12.50 0.24 -3.86
CA SER A 62 12.91 -1.11 -3.47
C SER A 62 12.26 -1.60 -2.18
N LEU A 63 11.37 -0.79 -1.59
CA LEU A 63 10.68 -1.06 -0.33
C LEU A 63 9.19 -0.73 -0.46
N ILE A 64 8.33 -1.64 -0.04
CA ILE A 64 6.90 -1.39 0.13
C ILE A 64 6.50 -1.57 1.59
N VAL A 65 5.74 -0.60 2.12
CA VAL A 65 5.15 -0.70 3.47
C VAL A 65 3.71 -1.17 3.32
N SER A 66 3.42 -2.38 3.77
CA SER A 66 2.10 -3.01 3.65
C SER A 66 1.97 -4.15 4.65
N ASP A 67 0.78 -4.35 5.21
CA ASP A 67 0.47 -5.54 6.02
C ASP A 67 -0.01 -6.73 5.16
N ASP A 68 -0.19 -6.53 3.85
CA ASP A 68 -0.52 -7.60 2.91
C ASP A 68 0.73 -8.44 2.60
N LYS A 69 0.76 -9.67 3.12
CA LYS A 69 1.89 -10.60 2.99
C LYS A 69 2.04 -11.16 1.57
N ASP A 70 1.05 -11.01 0.69
CA ASP A 70 1.16 -11.49 -0.69
C ASP A 70 2.31 -10.80 -1.43
N PHE A 71 2.67 -9.58 -1.01
CA PHE A 71 3.84 -8.85 -1.53
C PHE A 71 5.19 -9.48 -1.16
N ASP A 72 5.26 -10.37 -0.16
CA ASP A 72 6.50 -11.11 0.16
C ASP A 72 6.92 -12.05 -0.98
N ASN A 73 6.02 -12.35 -1.93
CA ASN A 73 6.31 -13.19 -3.10
C ASN A 73 7.06 -12.45 -4.22
N VAL A 74 7.04 -11.11 -4.23
CA VAL A 74 7.71 -10.30 -5.27
C VAL A 74 9.16 -10.10 -4.89
N ARG A 75 10.09 -10.50 -5.76
CA ARG A 75 11.52 -10.55 -5.42
C ARG A 75 12.24 -9.21 -5.65
N GLU A 76 11.62 -8.32 -6.40
CA GLU A 76 12.21 -7.06 -6.85
C GLU A 76 12.18 -5.95 -5.78
N PHE A 77 11.38 -6.11 -4.73
CA PHE A 77 11.38 -5.22 -3.58
C PHE A 77 11.28 -6.00 -2.27
N ARG A 78 11.56 -5.33 -1.16
CA ARG A 78 11.28 -5.86 0.18
C ARG A 78 9.94 -5.30 0.70
N ARG A 79 9.10 -6.16 1.28
CA ARG A 79 7.96 -5.70 2.09
C ARG A 79 8.37 -5.51 3.54
N VAL A 80 7.83 -4.47 4.19
CA VAL A 80 7.88 -4.27 5.64
C VAL A 80 6.45 -4.02 6.14
N GLY A 81 6.06 -4.65 7.26
CA GLY A 81 4.75 -4.41 7.88
C GLY A 81 4.65 -2.99 8.45
N VAL A 82 3.44 -2.41 8.51
CA VAL A 82 3.25 -1.01 8.93
C VAL A 82 3.81 -0.77 10.33
N MET A 83 3.54 -1.69 11.26
CA MET A 83 4.03 -1.60 12.64
C MET A 83 5.55 -1.77 12.73
N GLU A 84 6.14 -2.63 11.89
CA GLU A 84 7.60 -2.79 11.84
C GLU A 84 8.26 -1.53 11.29
N PHE A 85 7.74 -0.98 10.20
CA PHE A 85 8.23 0.27 9.62
C PHE A 85 8.18 1.42 10.62
N ALA A 86 7.07 1.58 11.33
CA ALA A 86 6.93 2.61 12.36
C ALA A 86 7.92 2.45 13.52
N ARG A 87 8.13 1.21 14.02
CA ARG A 87 9.14 0.94 15.05
C ARG A 87 10.55 1.26 14.57
N ASN A 88 10.87 0.93 13.31
CA ASN A 88 12.17 1.26 12.71
C ASN A 88 12.40 2.78 12.59
N LEU A 89 11.32 3.58 12.53
CA LEU A 89 11.36 5.04 12.59
C LEU A 89 11.37 5.61 14.03
N GLY A 90 11.36 4.75 15.07
CA GLY A 90 11.26 5.18 16.47
C GLY A 90 9.86 5.66 16.88
N LEU A 91 8.83 5.36 16.09
CA LEU A 91 7.45 5.74 16.40
C LEU A 91 6.77 4.66 17.24
N ASN A 92 6.18 5.08 18.37
CA ASN A 92 5.33 4.22 19.20
C ASN A 92 3.88 4.32 18.72
N LEU A 93 3.52 3.51 17.72
CA LEU A 93 2.11 3.35 17.33
C LEU A 93 1.41 2.43 18.32
N GLN A 94 0.38 2.93 19.01
CA GLN A 94 -0.59 2.06 19.66
C GLN A 94 -1.55 1.56 18.59
N ALA A 95 -1.85 0.25 18.58
CA ALA A 95 -2.94 -0.27 17.77
C ALA A 95 -4.21 0.46 18.21
N GLY A 96 -4.86 1.18 17.29
CA GLY A 96 -6.05 1.95 17.61
C GLY A 96 -7.12 1.05 18.22
N GLY A 97 -7.28 1.13 19.55
CA GLY A 97 -8.44 0.62 20.23
C GLY A 97 -9.61 1.49 19.84
N HIS A 98 -10.55 0.94 19.06
CA HIS A 98 -11.87 1.52 18.98
C HIS A 98 -12.51 1.37 20.36
N ASN A 99 -12.48 2.45 21.15
CA ASN A 99 -13.48 2.66 22.18
C ASN A 99 -14.82 2.77 21.45
N ALA A 100 -15.70 1.81 21.77
CA ALA A 100 -17.06 1.70 21.29
C ALA A 100 -17.92 2.91 21.70
#